data_AF-A0A1H8JZG6-F1
#
_entry.id   AF-A0A1H8JZG6-F1
#
_cell.length_a   1.000
_cell.length_b   1.000
_cell.length_c   1.000
_cell.angle_alpha   90.00
_cell.angle_beta   90.00
_cell.angle_gamma   90.00
#
_symmetry.space_group_name_H-M   'P 1'
#
loop_
_entity.id
_entity.type
_entity.pdbx_description
1 polymer ?
#
loop_
_entity_poly.entity_id
_entity_poly.type
_entity_poly.pdbx_seq_one_letter_code
_entity_poly.pdbx_strand_id
1 'polypeptide(L)'
;MIGQHDLKLETMGAAQFLWLHRQGVSASLLASMAPVQVVTGYRDTDGKFEPGPGETYVVFEEPEDLIFWQPKTDELLTWNGRAFALNEARIRNPSTYSFDANLNVFSGVLDWLRADCDGVVIVDWSKAFDQLREAPRIAIAEDLLRTYKTWMQPRRLPALSVIQNTERRAA
;
A
#
# COMPACT_ATOMS: atom_id res chain seq x y z
N MET A 1 9.90 14.14 -3.40
CA MET A 1 10.99 13.64 -2.54
C MET A 1 10.73 14.07 -1.12
N ILE A 2 9.99 13.26 -0.36
CA ILE A 2 9.72 13.47 1.06
C ILE A 2 10.58 12.43 1.80
N GLY A 3 11.43 12.86 2.74
CA GLY A 3 12.08 11.97 3.71
C GLY A 3 13.54 11.53 3.46
N GLN A 4 14.06 11.63 2.23
CA GLN A 4 15.42 11.11 1.93
C GLN A 4 16.57 11.84 2.66
N HIS A 5 16.37 13.06 3.15
CA HIS A 5 17.47 13.85 3.72
C HIS A 5 17.95 13.38 5.11
N ASP A 6 17.13 12.64 5.88
CA ASP A 6 17.50 12.12 7.21
C ASP A 6 17.63 10.59 7.27
N LEU A 7 17.19 9.87 6.22
CA LEU A 7 17.27 8.41 6.16
C LEU A 7 18.57 7.97 5.47
N LYS A 8 19.38 7.18 6.18
CA LYS A 8 20.53 6.49 5.60
C LYS A 8 20.05 5.27 4.81
N LEU A 9 19.60 5.52 3.59
CA LEU A 9 19.20 4.48 2.65
C LEU A 9 20.45 3.84 2.05
N GLU A 10 20.53 2.53 2.15
CA GLU A 10 21.59 1.73 1.55
C GLU A 10 21.03 0.99 0.32
N THR A 11 21.89 0.66 -0.63
CA THR A 11 21.48 -0.20 -1.74
C THR A 11 21.34 -1.64 -1.25
N MET A 12 20.29 -2.32 -1.69
CA MET A 12 20.09 -3.73 -1.40
C MET A 12 21.31 -4.57 -1.82
N GLY A 13 21.86 -5.32 -0.87
CA GLY A 13 23.01 -6.20 -1.11
C GLY A 13 22.67 -7.43 -1.96
N ALA A 14 23.71 -8.07 -2.51
CA ALA A 14 23.58 -9.27 -3.34
C ALA A 14 22.91 -10.44 -2.60
N ALA A 15 23.09 -10.56 -1.28
CA ALA A 15 22.48 -11.62 -0.48
C ALA A 15 20.95 -11.50 -0.43
N GLN A 16 20.42 -10.28 -0.22
CA GLN A 16 18.99 -9.99 -0.22
C GLN A 16 18.38 -10.18 -1.61
N PHE A 17 19.07 -9.72 -2.65
CA PHE A 17 18.66 -9.96 -4.04
C PHE A 17 18.50 -11.45 -4.33
N LEU A 18 19.52 -12.25 -4.00
CA LEU A 18 19.50 -13.70 -4.20
C LEU A 18 18.42 -14.37 -3.36
N TRP A 19 18.16 -13.88 -2.15
CA TRP A 19 17.08 -14.38 -1.31
C TRP A 19 15.71 -14.17 -1.96
N LEU A 20 15.39 -12.94 -2.42
CA LEU A 20 14.13 -12.64 -3.11
C LEU A 20 13.96 -13.51 -4.37
N HIS A 21 15.02 -13.65 -5.16
CA HIS A 21 15.00 -14.51 -6.35
C HIS A 21 14.71 -15.99 -5.98
N ARG A 22 15.33 -16.51 -4.92
CA ARG A 22 15.04 -17.88 -4.42
C ARG A 22 13.63 -18.03 -3.88
N GLN A 23 13.00 -16.96 -3.42
CA GLN A 23 11.59 -16.96 -3.04
C GLN A 23 10.64 -16.95 -4.24
N GLY A 24 11.13 -16.93 -5.48
CA GLY A 24 10.32 -16.94 -6.69
C GLY A 24 10.03 -15.57 -7.27
N VAL A 25 10.68 -14.51 -6.78
CA VAL A 25 10.59 -13.18 -7.38
C VAL A 25 11.39 -13.15 -8.68
N SER A 26 10.79 -12.62 -9.75
CA SER A 26 11.40 -12.56 -11.08
C SER A 26 12.72 -11.79 -11.08
N ALA A 27 13.76 -12.36 -11.70
CA ALA A 27 15.05 -11.66 -11.87
C ALA A 27 14.89 -10.37 -12.69
N SER A 28 13.98 -10.36 -13.67
CA SER A 28 13.68 -9.18 -14.49
C SER A 28 13.07 -8.06 -13.62
N LEU A 29 12.13 -8.42 -12.75
CA LEU A 29 11.54 -7.46 -11.81
C LEU A 29 12.62 -6.89 -10.90
N LEU A 30 13.41 -7.75 -10.24
CA LEU A 30 14.47 -7.33 -9.32
C LEU A 30 15.50 -6.42 -10.00
N ALA A 31 15.84 -6.69 -11.27
CA ALA A 31 16.72 -5.84 -12.06
C ALA A 31 16.08 -4.48 -12.39
N SER A 32 14.78 -4.45 -12.72
CA SER A 32 14.05 -3.22 -13.04
C SER A 32 13.81 -2.31 -11.83
N MET A 33 13.75 -2.90 -10.63
CA MET A 33 13.56 -2.16 -9.37
C MET A 33 14.88 -1.61 -8.82
N ALA A 34 16.02 -1.88 -9.46
CA ALA A 34 17.32 -1.46 -8.97
C ALA A 34 17.56 0.05 -9.22
N PRO A 35 18.04 0.80 -8.20
CA PRO A 35 18.45 0.31 -6.89
C PRO A 35 17.26 0.20 -5.91
N VAL A 36 16.98 -1.02 -5.43
CA VAL A 36 16.11 -1.24 -4.27
C VAL A 36 16.87 -0.73 -3.05
N GLN A 37 16.21 0.09 -2.24
CA GLN A 37 16.80 0.68 -1.04
C GLN A 37 16.44 -0.13 0.20
N VAL A 38 17.36 -0.17 1.15
CA VAL A 38 17.17 -0.77 2.48
C VAL A 38 17.56 0.20 3.57
N VAL A 39 16.97 0.04 4.74
CA VAL A 39 17.27 0.85 5.93
C VAL A 39 17.15 0.00 7.19
N THR A 40 17.88 0.37 8.23
CA THR A 40 17.73 -0.25 9.56
C THR A 40 16.90 0.62 10.48
N GLY A 41 15.98 0.02 11.22
CA GLY A 41 15.14 0.72 12.17
C GLY A 41 14.19 -0.19 12.92
N TYR A 42 13.15 0.40 13.49
CA TYR A 42 12.17 -0.30 14.31
C TYR A 42 10.79 0.36 14.21
N ARG A 43 9.76 -0.36 14.64
CA ARG A 43 8.42 0.18 14.83
C ARG A 43 8.39 1.02 16.11
N ASP A 44 8.07 2.30 16.01
CA ASP A 44 7.84 3.16 17.16
C ASP A 44 6.43 2.97 17.75
N THR A 45 6.18 3.57 18.91
CA THR A 45 4.93 3.50 19.67
C THR A 45 3.70 4.00 18.91
N ASP A 46 3.88 4.88 17.91
CA ASP A 46 2.81 5.34 17.02
C ASP A 46 2.56 4.40 15.82
N GLY A 47 3.30 3.29 15.75
CA GLY A 47 3.19 2.28 14.71
C GLY A 47 3.95 2.60 13.42
N LYS A 48 4.72 3.69 13.38
CA LYS A 48 5.53 4.09 12.22
C LYS A 48 6.96 3.61 12.32
N PHE A 49 7.69 3.77 11.22
CA PHE A 49 9.11 3.45 11.16
C PHE A 49 9.95 4.58 11.77
N GLU A 50 10.89 4.21 12.63
CA GLU A 50 11.92 5.09 13.17
C GLU A 50 13.33 4.56 12.81
N PRO A 51 14.23 5.40 12.28
CA PRO A 51 15.58 4.97 11.93
C PRO A 51 16.43 4.74 13.19
N GLY A 52 17.16 3.63 13.22
CA GLY A 52 18.01 3.29 14.36
C GLY A 52 18.54 1.86 14.33
N PRO A 53 19.26 1.43 15.37
CA PRO A 53 19.67 0.05 15.52
C PRO A 53 18.42 -0.84 15.63
N GLY A 54 18.28 -1.80 14.71
CA GLY A 54 17.10 -2.66 14.66
C GLY A 54 17.12 -3.61 13.46
N GLU A 55 15.94 -3.94 12.98
CA GLU A 55 15.74 -4.84 11.84
C GLU A 55 16.01 -4.11 10.52
N THR A 56 16.32 -4.87 9.47
CA THR A 56 16.47 -4.34 8.12
C THR A 56 15.13 -4.38 7.39
N TYR A 57 14.77 -3.25 6.79
CA TYR A 57 13.57 -3.07 5.99
C TYR A 57 13.95 -2.75 4.55
N VAL A 58 13.16 -3.28 3.61
CA VAL A 58 13.14 -2.84 2.22
C VAL A 58 12.24 -1.61 2.12
N VAL A 59 12.69 -0.59 1.41
CA VAL A 59 11.97 0.69 1.28
C VAL A 59 11.31 0.76 -0.08
N PHE A 60 10.01 1.07 -0.08
CA PHE A 60 9.22 1.39 -1.26
C PHE A 60 8.79 2.84 -1.20
N GLU A 61 9.04 3.59 -2.27
CA GLU A 61 8.58 4.96 -2.39
C GLU A 61 7.15 5.00 -2.93
N GLU A 62 6.25 5.63 -2.17
CA GLU A 62 4.91 5.97 -2.63
C GLU A 62 4.81 7.50 -2.86
N PRO A 63 3.82 7.99 -3.62
CA PRO A 63 3.74 9.41 -3.97
C PRO A 63 3.80 10.39 -2.78
N GLU A 64 3.30 9.99 -1.61
CA GLU A 64 3.21 10.84 -0.41
C GLU A 64 3.86 10.24 0.86
N ASP A 65 4.49 9.08 0.77
CA ASP A 65 5.01 8.34 1.92
C ASP A 65 6.17 7.39 1.54
N LEU A 66 6.82 6.81 2.54
CA LEU A 66 7.68 5.64 2.38
C LEU A 66 7.06 4.47 3.10
N ILE A 67 7.06 3.31 2.45
CA ILE A 67 6.63 2.06 3.05
C ILE A 67 7.86 1.20 3.31
N PHE A 68 7.96 0.69 4.53
CA PHE A 68 9.06 -0.15 4.99
C PHE A 68 8.54 -1.56 5.19
N TRP A 69 9.14 -2.52 4.50
CA TRP A 69 8.77 -3.93 4.59
C TRP A 69 9.88 -4.77 5.22
N GLN A 70 9.55 -5.54 6.25
CA GLN A 70 10.46 -6.49 6.89
C GLN A 70 10.23 -7.89 6.28
N PRO A 71 11.17 -8.46 5.50
CA PRO A 71 10.91 -9.67 4.71
C PRO A 71 10.70 -10.97 5.50
N LYS A 72 11.13 -11.03 6.78
CA LYS A 72 11.00 -12.23 7.62
C LYS A 72 9.67 -12.30 8.36
N THR A 73 9.12 -11.15 8.76
CA THR A 73 7.88 -11.04 9.53
C THR A 73 6.70 -10.58 8.67
N ASP A 74 6.97 -10.16 7.43
CA ASP A 74 6.03 -9.50 6.51
C ASP A 74 5.43 -8.22 7.12
N GLU A 75 6.14 -7.62 8.07
CA GLU A 75 5.70 -6.39 8.71
C GLU A 75 5.82 -5.21 7.74
N LEU A 76 4.76 -4.41 7.70
CA LEU A 76 4.69 -3.17 6.94
C LEU A 76 4.58 -1.98 7.91
N LEU A 77 5.45 -1.00 7.71
CA LEU A 77 5.46 0.28 8.41
C LEU A 77 5.41 1.42 7.39
N THR A 78 5.02 2.60 7.86
CA THR A 78 4.99 3.83 7.06
C THR A 78 5.89 4.87 7.68
N TRP A 79 6.34 5.86 6.91
CA TRP A 79 7.12 6.99 7.44
C TRP A 79 6.22 7.99 8.16
N ASN A 80 5.17 8.46 7.47
CA ASN A 80 4.28 9.48 8.02
C ASN A 80 2.81 9.01 8.11
N GLY A 81 2.52 7.79 7.65
CA GLY A 81 1.18 7.21 7.67
C GLY A 81 0.24 7.86 6.68
N ARG A 82 0.73 8.42 5.57
CA ARG A 82 -0.09 8.94 4.47
C ARG A 82 -0.46 7.85 3.50
N ALA A 83 0.49 6.98 3.15
CA ALA A 83 0.18 5.82 2.35
C ALA A 83 -0.79 4.89 3.09
N PHE A 84 -1.64 4.23 2.33
CA PHE A 84 -2.55 3.19 2.76
C PHE A 84 -2.32 1.87 2.03
N ALA A 85 -1.61 1.86 0.90
CA ALA A 85 -1.24 0.64 0.19
C ALA A 85 0.12 0.77 -0.50
N LEU A 86 0.76 -0.36 -0.81
CA LEU A 86 1.83 -0.40 -1.79
C LEU A 86 1.24 -0.27 -3.20
N ASN A 87 1.91 0.52 -4.04
CA ASN A 87 1.58 0.76 -5.44
C ASN A 87 0.22 1.43 -5.67
N GLU A 88 -0.12 2.44 -4.86
CA GLU A 88 -1.44 3.09 -4.86
C GLU A 88 -1.81 3.69 -6.22
N ALA A 89 -0.78 4.08 -6.99
CA ALA A 89 -0.94 4.62 -8.33
C ALA A 89 -1.72 3.67 -9.26
N ARG A 90 -1.67 2.35 -9.03
CA ARG A 90 -2.43 1.35 -9.82
C ARG A 90 -3.94 1.52 -9.70
N ILE A 91 -4.43 2.03 -8.56
CA ILE A 91 -5.87 2.14 -8.28
C ILE A 91 -6.51 3.20 -9.17
N ARG A 92 -5.80 4.30 -9.43
CA ARG A 92 -6.28 5.39 -10.30
C ARG A 92 -5.86 5.23 -11.76
N ASN A 93 -5.02 4.23 -12.07
CA ASN A 93 -4.59 3.98 -13.44
C ASN A 93 -5.66 3.22 -14.23
N PRO A 94 -6.23 3.79 -15.30
CA PRO A 94 -7.24 3.12 -16.11
C PRO A 94 -6.75 1.81 -16.77
N SER A 95 -5.44 1.68 -17.04
CA SER A 95 -4.89 0.48 -17.64
C SER A 95 -5.04 -0.75 -16.74
N THR A 96 -5.11 -0.56 -15.42
CA THR A 96 -5.36 -1.64 -14.43
C THR A 96 -6.68 -2.38 -14.68
N TYR A 97 -7.66 -1.69 -15.29
CA TYR A 97 -9.01 -2.23 -15.52
C TYR A 97 -9.30 -2.46 -17.02
N SER A 98 -8.29 -2.38 -17.88
CA SER A 98 -8.46 -2.63 -19.31
C SER A 98 -8.55 -4.13 -19.59
N PHE A 99 -9.19 -4.53 -20.69
CA PHE A 99 -9.27 -5.93 -21.14
C PHE A 99 -9.77 -6.91 -20.07
N ASP A 100 -10.83 -6.53 -19.34
CA ASP A 100 -11.42 -7.31 -18.24
C ASP A 100 -10.49 -7.62 -17.06
N ALA A 101 -9.37 -6.90 -16.94
CA ALA A 101 -8.47 -6.99 -15.80
C ALA A 101 -9.11 -6.42 -14.51
N ASN A 102 -8.51 -6.77 -13.38
CA ASN A 102 -8.94 -6.39 -12.03
C ASN A 102 -7.78 -5.70 -11.31
N LEU A 103 -8.11 -4.85 -10.34
CA LEU A 103 -7.14 -4.49 -9.32
C LEU A 103 -6.93 -5.70 -8.40
N ASN A 104 -5.74 -6.31 -8.46
CA ASN A 104 -5.38 -7.42 -7.59
C ASN A 104 -4.93 -6.90 -6.23
N VAL A 105 -5.50 -7.44 -5.14
CA VAL A 105 -5.14 -7.12 -3.77
C VAL A 105 -4.51 -8.36 -3.12
N PHE A 106 -3.23 -8.26 -2.80
CA PHE A 106 -2.44 -9.33 -2.22
C PHE A 106 -2.38 -9.21 -0.69
N SER A 107 -2.25 -10.35 -0.01
CA SER A 107 -2.16 -10.44 1.45
C SER A 107 -0.81 -9.99 2.01
N GLY A 108 0.26 -10.22 1.26
CA GLY A 108 1.63 -9.90 1.66
C GLY A 108 2.48 -9.37 0.51
N VAL A 109 3.59 -8.73 0.86
CA VAL A 109 4.50 -8.10 -0.10
C VAL A 109 5.18 -9.15 -0.97
N LEU A 110 5.53 -10.30 -0.40
CA LEU A 110 6.23 -11.33 -1.15
C LEU A 110 5.38 -11.91 -2.28
N ASP A 111 4.08 -12.12 -2.06
CA ASP A 111 3.17 -12.62 -3.10
C ASP A 111 2.90 -11.56 -4.16
N TRP A 112 2.83 -10.29 -3.76
CA TRP A 112 2.78 -9.15 -4.68
C TRP A 112 4.05 -9.04 -5.54
N LEU A 113 5.23 -9.23 -4.96
CA LEU A 113 6.51 -9.26 -5.70
C LEU A 113 6.60 -10.46 -6.64
N ARG A 114 6.10 -11.64 -6.24
CA ARG A 114 6.01 -12.82 -7.11
C ARG A 114 5.08 -12.61 -8.30
N ALA A 115 4.08 -11.75 -8.15
CA ALA A 115 3.16 -11.34 -9.20
C ALA A 115 3.65 -10.12 -10.00
N ASP A 116 4.96 -9.86 -10.05
CA ASP A 116 5.57 -8.74 -10.77
C ASP A 116 4.97 -7.37 -10.41
N CYS A 117 4.62 -7.20 -9.13
CA CYS A 117 3.98 -5.99 -8.60
C CYS A 117 2.63 -5.64 -9.26
N ASP A 118 1.94 -6.61 -9.88
CA ASP A 118 0.68 -6.39 -10.61
C ASP A 118 -0.54 -6.29 -9.68
N GLY A 119 -0.60 -5.20 -8.92
CA GLY A 119 -1.66 -4.94 -7.97
C GLY A 119 -1.14 -4.13 -6.79
N VAL A 120 -1.78 -4.31 -5.64
CA VAL A 120 -1.51 -3.56 -4.41
C VAL A 120 -1.47 -4.48 -3.18
N VAL A 121 -0.83 -4.00 -2.12
CA VAL A 121 -0.88 -4.60 -0.77
C VAL A 121 -1.39 -3.53 0.19
N ILE A 122 -2.48 -3.78 0.90
CA ILE A 122 -3.08 -2.77 1.79
C ILE A 122 -2.30 -2.71 3.11
N VAL A 123 -1.76 -1.54 3.42
CA VAL A 123 -1.02 -1.24 4.67
C VAL A 123 -1.98 -0.71 5.75
N ASP A 124 -2.91 0.16 5.37
CA ASP A 124 -3.89 0.76 6.28
C ASP A 124 -5.32 0.53 5.77
N TRP A 125 -5.93 -0.53 6.29
CA TRP A 125 -7.32 -0.88 6.00
C TRP A 125 -8.33 0.17 6.43
N SER A 126 -7.99 1.08 7.33
CA SER A 126 -8.93 2.11 7.79
C SER A 126 -9.25 3.16 6.74
N LYS A 127 -8.40 3.30 5.73
CA LYS A 127 -8.58 4.16 4.56
C LYS A 127 -9.09 3.42 3.32
N ALA A 128 -9.13 2.07 3.37
CA ALA A 128 -9.40 1.25 2.20
C ALA A 128 -10.76 1.55 1.54
N PHE A 129 -11.81 1.79 2.34
CA PHE A 129 -13.13 2.13 1.79
C PHE A 129 -13.08 3.35 0.87
N ASP A 130 -12.56 4.48 1.37
CA ASP A 130 -12.56 5.73 0.62
C ASP A 130 -11.69 5.65 -0.64
N GLN A 131 -10.61 4.88 -0.59
CA GLN A 131 -9.66 4.77 -1.69
C GLN A 131 -10.06 3.72 -2.74
N LEU A 132 -10.74 2.64 -2.34
CA LEU A 132 -11.10 1.53 -3.23
C LEU A 132 -12.54 1.60 -3.74
N ARG A 133 -13.42 2.42 -3.16
CA ARG A 133 -14.85 2.48 -3.56
C ARG A 133 -15.07 2.82 -5.05
N GLU A 134 -14.11 3.48 -5.68
CA GLU A 134 -14.19 3.91 -7.09
C GLU A 134 -13.55 2.88 -8.04
N ALA A 135 -12.88 1.85 -7.51
CA ALA A 135 -12.31 0.78 -8.32
C ALA A 135 -13.45 -0.08 -8.91
N PRO A 136 -13.57 -0.19 -10.25
CA PRO A 136 -14.69 -0.88 -10.88
C PRO A 136 -14.67 -2.39 -10.66
N ARG A 137 -13.49 -3.00 -10.54
CA ARG A 137 -13.32 -4.44 -10.30
C ARG A 137 -12.10 -4.73 -9.44
N ILE A 138 -12.26 -5.57 -8.43
CA ILE A 138 -11.21 -5.97 -7.50
C ILE A 138 -11.18 -7.50 -7.42
N ALA A 139 -9.99 -8.07 -7.59
CA ALA A 139 -9.68 -9.44 -7.23
C ALA A 139 -8.87 -9.42 -5.95
N ILE A 140 -9.17 -10.29 -4.99
CA ILE A 140 -8.56 -10.25 -3.66
C ILE A 140 -8.11 -11.65 -3.22
N ALA A 141 -6.97 -11.71 -2.54
CA ALA A 141 -6.51 -12.92 -1.88
C ALA A 141 -7.58 -13.47 -0.91
N GLU A 142 -7.77 -14.78 -0.91
CA GLU A 142 -8.90 -15.43 -0.21
C GLU A 142 -8.90 -15.18 1.30
N ASP A 143 -7.71 -15.19 1.90
CA ASP A 143 -7.48 -14.93 3.32
C ASP A 143 -7.84 -13.50 3.74
N LEU A 144 -7.78 -12.54 2.81
CA LEU A 144 -8.20 -11.16 3.04
C LEU A 144 -9.71 -10.95 2.92
N LEU A 145 -10.49 -11.91 2.41
CA LEU A 145 -11.90 -11.70 2.09
C LEU A 145 -12.72 -11.24 3.30
N ARG A 146 -12.42 -11.77 4.49
CA ARG A 146 -13.08 -11.37 5.74
C ARG A 146 -12.76 -9.92 6.10
N THR A 147 -11.47 -9.59 6.11
CA THR A 147 -10.96 -8.24 6.40
C THR A 147 -11.56 -7.22 5.44
N TYR A 148 -11.53 -7.53 4.13
CA TYR A 148 -12.11 -6.69 3.10
C TYR A 148 -13.59 -6.41 3.32
N LYS A 149 -14.40 -7.44 3.58
CA LYS A 149 -15.85 -7.26 3.85
C LYS A 149 -16.13 -6.39 5.07
N THR A 150 -15.27 -6.43 6.09
CA THR A 150 -15.38 -5.59 7.28
C THR A 150 -15.05 -4.13 6.98
N TRP A 151 -13.98 -3.88 6.22
CA TRP A 151 -13.49 -2.53 5.97
C TRP A 151 -14.17 -1.82 4.80
N MET A 152 -14.75 -2.56 3.85
CA MET A 152 -15.50 -2.00 2.72
C MET A 152 -16.94 -1.64 3.09
N GLN A 153 -17.11 -1.04 4.26
CA GLN A 153 -18.36 -0.48 4.74
C GLN A 153 -18.12 0.98 5.16
N PRO A 154 -19.05 1.91 4.88
CA PRO A 154 -18.90 3.30 5.29
C PRO A 154 -18.86 3.38 6.82
N ARG A 155 -17.73 3.82 7.41
CA ARG A 155 -17.60 3.94 8.88
C ARG A 155 -18.46 5.08 9.46
N ARG A 156 -18.72 6.11 8.65
CA ARG A 156 -19.55 7.28 9.01
C ARG A 156 -20.35 7.72 7.80
N LEU A 157 -21.66 7.84 7.95
CA LEU A 157 -22.52 8.50 6.99
C LEU A 157 -22.73 9.95 7.40
N PRO A 158 -22.86 10.90 6.45
CA PRO A 158 -23.19 12.28 6.78
C PRO A 158 -24.57 12.36 7.45
N ALA A 159 -24.71 13.25 8.43
CA ALA A 159 -26.02 13.60 8.96
C ALA A 159 -26.78 14.39 7.89
N LEU A 160 -27.97 13.90 7.51
CA LEU A 160 -28.81 14.55 6.53
C LEU A 160 -29.75 15.53 7.23
N SER A 161 -29.86 16.74 6.69
CA SER A 161 -30.84 17.74 7.11
C SER A 161 -31.54 18.29 5.87
N VAL A 162 -32.86 18.48 5.95
CA VAL A 162 -33.68 18.95 4.84
C VAL A 162 -33.79 20.47 4.90
N ILE A 163 -33.42 21.16 3.82
CA ILE A 163 -33.69 22.58 3.65
C ILE A 163 -35.16 22.71 3.22
N GLN A 164 -35.97 23.40 4.01
CA GLN A 164 -37.35 23.68 3.62
C GLN A 164 -37.38 24.79 2.56
N ASN A 165 -37.85 24.46 1.35
CA ASN A 165 -38.22 25.47 0.37
C ASN A 165 -39.51 26.13 0.86
N THR A 166 -39.40 27.30 1.47
CA THR A 166 -40.57 28.15 1.70
C THR A 166 -41.03 28.63 0.33
N GLU A 167 -42.07 28.00 -0.24
CA GLU A 167 -42.80 28.61 -1.34
C GLU A 167 -43.21 30.01 -0.89
N ARG A 168 -42.61 31.04 -1.50
CA ARG A 168 -43.16 32.39 -1.46
C ARG A 168 -44.52 32.32 -2.14
N ARG A 169 -45.57 32.00 -1.38
CA ARG A 169 -46.93 32.45 -1.71
C ARG A 169 -46.92 33.97 -1.59
N ALA A 170 -46.57 34.63 -2.69
CA ALA A 170 -46.96 36.00 -2.92
C ALA A 170 -48.50 36.04 -3.01
N ALA A 171 -49.04 37.04 -2.34
CA ALA A 171 -50.46 37.30 -2.08
C ALA A 171 -51.34 37.40 -3.33
#